data_AF-A0A9D8P1L3-F1
#
_entry.id   AF-A0A9D8P1L3-F1
#
_cell.length_a   1.000
_cell.length_b   1.000
_cell.length_c   1.000
_cell.angle_alpha   90.00
_cell.angle_beta   90.00
_cell.angle_gamma   90.00
#
_symmetry.space_group_name_H-M   'P 1'
#
loop_
_entity.id
_entity.type
_entity.pdbx_description
1 polymer ?
#
loop_
_entity_poly.entity_id
_entity_poly.type
_entity_poly.pdbx_seq_one_letter_code
_entity_poly.pdbx_strand_id
1 'polypeptide(L)'
;AVVGLVRCGENPSAPYLRKAFDWLKGRQHVAGSYGESTLSYSDRGYAGVGVATASQTAWALLALQEGGAKTAANARAAARTLVKEIVTNGRWSDPSTVGTGHPGIVYMNYPSYPYAFPLIALARYARRLGLEPMPAVSLLGRGPATPTD
;
A
#
# COMPACT_ATOMS: atom_id res chain seq x y z
N ALA A 1 -5.65 -8.37 8.56
CA ALA A 1 -5.49 -9.74 9.09
C ALA A 1 -4.09 -10.32 8.82
N VAL A 2 -3.70 -10.56 7.56
CA VAL A 2 -2.41 -11.19 7.18
C VAL A 2 -1.20 -10.62 7.94
N VAL A 3 -1.03 -9.29 7.91
CA VAL A 3 0.08 -8.62 8.61
C VAL A 3 0.06 -8.92 10.10
N GLY A 4 -1.10 -8.83 10.76
CA GLY A 4 -1.22 -9.09 12.19
C GLY A 4 -0.84 -10.53 12.54
N LEU A 5 -1.42 -11.51 11.83
CA LEU A 5 -1.15 -12.93 12.06
C LEU A 5 0.34 -13.26 11.92
N VAL A 6 0.96 -12.86 10.81
CA VAL A 6 2.40 -13.11 10.59
C VAL A 6 3.26 -12.43 11.65
N ARG A 7 2.90 -11.23 12.09
CA ARG A 7 3.64 -10.49 13.13
C ARG A 7 3.43 -11.05 14.54
N CYS A 8 2.36 -11.80 14.77
CA CYS A 8 2.13 -12.57 15.99
C CYS A 8 2.79 -13.96 15.96
N GLY A 9 3.56 -14.29 14.92
CA GLY A 9 4.32 -15.54 14.83
C GLY A 9 3.65 -16.65 14.02
N GLU A 10 2.50 -16.40 13.41
CA GLU A 10 1.88 -17.39 12.52
C GLU A 10 2.76 -17.66 11.30
N ASN A 11 2.84 -18.93 10.91
CA ASN A 11 3.62 -19.36 9.76
C ASN A 11 2.99 -18.82 8.45
N PRO A 12 3.68 -17.97 7.65
CA PRO A 12 3.15 -17.47 6.37
C PRO A 12 2.79 -18.57 5.36
N SER A 13 3.35 -19.77 5.54
CA SER A 13 3.02 -20.94 4.72
C SER A 13 1.80 -21.70 5.24
N ALA A 14 1.13 -21.31 6.32
CA ALA A 14 -0.09 -21.97 6.77
C ALA A 14 -1.19 -21.97 5.68
N PRO A 15 -2.03 -23.01 5.56
CA PRO A 15 -3.00 -23.13 4.47
C PRO A 15 -3.92 -21.91 4.30
N TYR A 16 -4.38 -21.31 5.40
CA TYR A 16 -5.26 -20.15 5.38
C TYR A 16 -4.54 -18.85 4.95
N LEU A 17 -3.26 -18.67 5.30
CA LEU A 17 -2.45 -17.54 4.83
C LEU A 17 -2.10 -17.70 3.34
N ARG A 18 -1.77 -18.92 2.89
CA ARG A 18 -1.59 -19.19 1.45
C ARG A 18 -2.84 -18.82 0.65
N LYS A 19 -4.02 -19.24 1.12
CA LYS A 19 -5.30 -18.89 0.49
C LYS A 19 -5.51 -17.37 0.42
N ALA A 20 -5.16 -16.64 1.49
CA ALA A 20 -5.23 -15.18 1.50
C ALA A 20 -4.26 -14.53 0.50
N PHE A 21 -3.03 -15.03 0.41
CA PHE A 21 -2.05 -14.56 -0.58
C PHE A 21 -2.50 -14.88 -2.01
N ASP A 22 -3.00 -16.07 -2.27
CA ASP A 22 -3.49 -16.47 -3.60
C ASP A 22 -4.68 -15.60 -4.03
N TRP A 23 -5.59 -15.30 -3.11
CA TRP A 23 -6.67 -14.34 -3.35
C TRP A 23 -6.14 -12.95 -3.70
N LEU A 24 -5.19 -12.41 -2.92
CA LEU A 24 -4.58 -11.11 -3.22
C LEU A 24 -3.86 -11.10 -4.58
N LYS A 25 -3.15 -12.17 -4.95
CA LYS A 25 -2.53 -12.25 -6.27
C LYS A 25 -3.57 -12.21 -7.39
N GLY A 26 -4.70 -12.91 -7.21
CA GLY A 26 -5.81 -12.93 -8.17
C GLY A 26 -6.59 -11.62 -8.30
N ARG A 27 -6.41 -10.66 -7.37
CA ARG A 27 -7.04 -9.33 -7.41
C ARG A 27 -6.12 -8.21 -7.89
N GLN A 28 -4.87 -8.52 -8.25
CA GLN A 28 -3.97 -7.50 -8.75
C GLN A 28 -4.38 -7.04 -10.16
N HIS A 29 -4.47 -5.74 -10.38
CA HIS A 29 -4.65 -5.20 -11.72
C HIS A 29 -3.38 -5.41 -12.56
N VAL A 30 -3.52 -5.39 -13.89
CA VAL A 30 -2.39 -5.54 -14.84
C VAL A 30 -1.24 -4.56 -14.54
N ALA A 31 -1.58 -3.33 -14.12
CA ALA A 31 -0.61 -2.29 -13.78
C ALA A 31 0.06 -2.46 -12.41
N GLY A 32 -0.30 -3.49 -11.62
CA GLY A 32 0.24 -3.77 -10.29
C GLY A 32 -0.57 -3.17 -9.12
N SER A 33 -1.54 -2.31 -9.41
CA SER A 33 -2.40 -1.68 -8.41
C SER A 33 -3.51 -2.60 -7.90
N TYR A 34 -4.20 -2.13 -6.87
CA TYR A 34 -5.39 -2.74 -6.29
C TYR A 34 -6.49 -1.70 -6.12
N GLY A 35 -7.73 -2.17 -6.21
CA GLY A 35 -8.93 -1.37 -6.04
C GLY A 35 -10.11 -2.23 -5.61
N GLU A 36 -10.95 -1.70 -4.72
CA GLU A 36 -12.20 -2.33 -4.34
C GLU A 36 -13.29 -1.28 -4.20
N SER A 37 -14.41 -1.50 -4.89
CA SER A 37 -15.59 -0.65 -4.83
C SER A 37 -16.34 -0.84 -3.51
N THR A 38 -16.99 0.21 -3.01
CA THR A 38 -17.94 0.11 -1.89
C THR A 38 -19.15 -0.77 -2.21
N LEU A 39 -19.39 -1.07 -3.49
CA LEU A 39 -20.38 -2.08 -3.90
C LEU A 39 -20.04 -3.48 -3.37
N SER A 40 -18.78 -3.74 -2.97
CA SER A 40 -18.37 -5.01 -2.33
C SER A 40 -19.15 -5.36 -1.07
N TYR A 41 -19.75 -4.36 -0.39
CA TYR A 41 -20.57 -4.59 0.80
C TYR A 41 -21.92 -5.25 0.49
N SER A 42 -22.46 -5.07 -0.72
CA SER A 42 -23.75 -5.63 -1.14
C SER A 42 -23.60 -6.72 -2.20
N ASP A 43 -22.51 -6.73 -2.96
CA ASP A 43 -22.27 -7.69 -4.04
C ASP A 43 -20.84 -8.25 -4.01
N ARG A 44 -20.74 -9.58 -3.81
CA ARG A 44 -19.47 -10.31 -3.81
C ARG A 44 -18.73 -10.26 -5.14
N GLY A 45 -19.40 -9.94 -6.25
CA GLY A 45 -18.77 -9.69 -7.54
C GLY A 45 -17.77 -8.55 -7.51
N TYR A 46 -17.95 -7.58 -6.60
CA TYR A 46 -17.05 -6.45 -6.39
C TYR A 46 -15.96 -6.71 -5.33
N ALA A 47 -15.90 -7.91 -4.74
CA ALA A 47 -14.91 -8.23 -3.71
C ALA A 47 -13.47 -8.18 -4.27
N GLY A 48 -12.69 -7.19 -3.83
CA GLY A 48 -11.37 -6.89 -4.36
C GLY A 48 -11.37 -6.39 -5.81
N VAL A 49 -12.48 -5.82 -6.28
CA VAL A 49 -12.64 -5.29 -7.64
C VAL A 49 -13.16 -3.86 -7.59
N GLY A 50 -12.47 -2.94 -8.26
CA GLY A 50 -12.83 -1.54 -8.30
C GLY A 50 -11.79 -0.69 -9.02
N VAL A 51 -11.98 0.63 -8.98
CA VAL A 51 -10.97 1.56 -9.47
C VAL A 51 -9.74 1.47 -8.58
N ALA A 52 -8.55 1.51 -9.19
CA ALA A 52 -7.30 1.50 -8.45
C ALA A 52 -7.21 2.70 -7.51
N THR A 53 -6.79 2.45 -6.26
CA THR A 53 -6.53 3.51 -5.28
C THR A 53 -5.14 3.33 -4.66
N ALA A 54 -4.50 4.43 -4.28
CA ALA A 54 -3.20 4.38 -3.64
C ALA A 54 -3.29 3.68 -2.28
N SER A 55 -4.35 3.94 -1.53
CA SER A 55 -4.58 3.32 -0.21
C SER A 55 -4.76 1.82 -0.29
N GLN A 56 -5.63 1.31 -1.16
CA GLN A 56 -5.86 -0.13 -1.29
C GLN A 56 -4.64 -0.85 -1.88
N THR A 57 -3.92 -0.20 -2.82
CA THR A 57 -2.63 -0.71 -3.31
C THR A 57 -1.60 -0.82 -2.19
N ALA A 58 -1.54 0.16 -1.30
CA ALA A 58 -0.66 0.13 -0.14
C ALA A 58 -1.05 -0.97 0.88
N TRP A 59 -2.34 -1.18 1.14
CA TRP A 59 -2.81 -2.27 2.01
C TRP A 59 -2.45 -3.64 1.44
N ALA A 60 -2.63 -3.83 0.13
CA ALA A 60 -2.23 -5.05 -0.55
C ALA A 60 -0.70 -5.24 -0.47
N LEU A 61 0.10 -4.19 -0.74
CA LEU A 61 1.55 -4.23 -0.60
C LEU A 61 1.96 -4.66 0.81
N LEU A 62 1.34 -4.08 1.86
CA LEU A 62 1.61 -4.42 3.25
C LEU A 62 1.39 -5.90 3.56
N ALA A 63 0.35 -6.51 3.00
CA ALA A 63 0.09 -7.94 3.15
C ALA A 63 1.04 -8.79 2.30
N LEU A 64 1.21 -8.47 1.02
CA LEU A 64 2.01 -9.25 0.08
C LEU A 64 3.47 -9.38 0.53
N GLN A 65 4.05 -8.35 1.12
CA GLN A 65 5.43 -8.42 1.62
C GLN A 65 5.63 -9.45 2.76
N GLU A 66 4.57 -9.93 3.39
CA GLU A 66 4.62 -10.98 4.42
C GLU A 66 4.67 -12.41 3.83
N GLY A 67 4.38 -12.58 2.53
CA GLY A 67 4.35 -13.89 1.86
C GLY A 67 5.70 -14.37 1.29
N GLY A 68 6.77 -13.59 1.47
CA GLY A 68 8.12 -13.93 1.01
C GLY A 68 8.20 -14.12 -0.51
N ALA A 69 8.95 -15.14 -0.94
CA ALA A 69 9.18 -15.40 -2.36
C ALA A 69 7.88 -15.63 -3.17
N LYS A 70 6.83 -16.18 -2.54
CA LYS A 70 5.56 -16.54 -3.20
C LYS A 70 4.73 -15.34 -3.66
N THR A 71 4.99 -14.17 -3.11
CA THR A 71 4.26 -12.92 -3.36
C THR A 71 5.19 -11.78 -3.78
N ALA A 72 6.50 -12.04 -3.89
CA ALA A 72 7.52 -11.03 -4.17
C ALA A 72 7.28 -10.27 -5.48
N ALA A 73 6.82 -10.97 -6.53
CA ALA A 73 6.51 -10.34 -7.82
C ALA A 73 5.34 -9.36 -7.70
N ASN A 74 4.24 -9.77 -7.04
CA ASN A 74 3.07 -8.92 -6.82
C ASN A 74 3.39 -7.74 -5.92
N ALA A 75 4.18 -7.95 -4.85
CA ALA A 75 4.65 -6.89 -3.96
C ALA A 75 5.50 -5.86 -4.73
N ARG A 76 6.44 -6.32 -5.56
CA ARG A 76 7.25 -5.45 -6.43
C ARG A 76 6.40 -4.64 -7.39
N ALA A 77 5.40 -5.27 -8.02
CA ALA A 77 4.49 -4.59 -8.93
C ALA A 77 3.70 -3.49 -8.21
N ALA A 78 3.12 -3.78 -7.05
CA ALA A 78 2.38 -2.79 -6.24
C ALA A 78 3.26 -1.62 -5.78
N ALA A 79 4.47 -1.92 -5.28
CA ALA A 79 5.43 -0.88 -4.88
C ALA A 79 5.82 0.02 -6.07
N ARG A 80 6.10 -0.57 -7.24
CA ARG A 80 6.41 0.17 -8.46
C ARG A 80 5.24 1.05 -8.90
N THR A 81 3.99 0.59 -8.79
CA THR A 81 2.81 1.42 -9.10
C THR A 81 2.75 2.65 -8.20
N LEU A 82 2.92 2.48 -6.89
CA LEU A 82 2.92 3.59 -5.94
C LEU A 82 4.06 4.57 -6.23
N VAL A 83 5.28 4.08 -6.48
CA VAL A 83 6.44 4.93 -6.83
C VAL A 83 6.18 5.67 -8.14
N LYS A 84 5.63 5.00 -9.16
CA LYS A 84 5.30 5.63 -10.43
C LYS A 84 4.30 6.76 -10.24
N GLU A 85 3.23 6.54 -9.48
CA GLU A 85 2.19 7.53 -9.26
C GLU A 85 2.74 8.80 -8.58
N ILE A 86 3.51 8.67 -7.49
CA ILE A 86 4.09 9.82 -6.80
C ILE A 86 5.11 10.57 -7.66
N VAL A 87 5.93 9.86 -8.45
CA VAL A 87 6.92 10.48 -9.35
C VAL A 87 6.25 11.19 -10.52
N THR A 88 5.20 10.62 -11.11
CA THR A 88 4.51 11.22 -12.27
C THR A 88 3.60 12.37 -11.86
N ASN A 89 2.85 12.23 -10.75
CA ASN A 89 1.78 13.16 -10.40
C ASN A 89 2.14 14.11 -9.26
N GLY A 90 3.26 13.89 -8.57
CA GLY A 90 3.64 14.63 -7.36
C GLY A 90 2.77 14.33 -6.13
N ARG A 91 1.75 13.48 -6.27
CA ARG A 91 0.88 13.01 -5.18
C ARG A 91 0.33 11.62 -5.48
N TRP A 92 -0.06 10.92 -4.42
CA TRP A 92 -0.98 9.80 -4.50
C TRP A 92 -2.43 10.29 -4.43
N SER A 93 -3.35 9.49 -4.97
CA SER A 93 -4.77 9.78 -4.96
C SER A 93 -5.63 8.54 -4.80
N ASP A 94 -6.78 8.72 -4.17
CA ASP A 94 -7.86 7.73 -4.13
C ASP A 94 -9.05 8.30 -4.92
N PRO A 95 -9.25 7.91 -6.19
CA PRO A 95 -10.36 8.41 -7.00
C PRO A 95 -11.73 7.86 -6.59
N SER A 96 -11.77 6.85 -5.72
CA SER A 96 -12.98 6.26 -5.17
C SER A 96 -12.92 6.20 -3.65
N THR A 97 -14.09 6.21 -3.01
CA THR A 97 -14.17 6.08 -1.55
C THR A 97 -13.67 4.72 -1.09
N VAL A 98 -12.76 4.73 -0.10
CA VAL A 98 -12.12 3.52 0.46
C VAL A 98 -12.48 3.28 1.93
N GLY A 99 -13.02 4.28 2.62
CA GLY A 99 -13.38 4.20 4.04
C GLY A 99 -14.86 3.87 4.24
N THR A 100 -15.16 3.17 5.33
CA THR A 100 -16.52 2.74 5.66
C THR A 100 -16.82 3.01 7.13
N GLY A 101 -17.95 3.64 7.40
CA GLY A 101 -18.48 3.86 8.74
C GLY A 101 -19.53 2.82 9.08
N HIS A 102 -20.55 2.72 8.23
CA HIS A 102 -21.57 1.68 8.30
C HIS A 102 -21.72 1.02 6.92
N PRO A 103 -21.40 -0.27 6.78
CA PRO A 103 -21.53 -1.01 5.53
C PRO A 103 -22.89 -0.81 4.85
N GLY A 104 -22.91 -0.40 3.57
CA GLY A 104 -24.15 -0.17 2.82
C GLY A 104 -24.82 1.18 3.05
N ILE A 105 -24.40 1.98 4.04
CA ILE A 105 -25.10 3.21 4.44
C ILE A 105 -24.17 4.42 4.48
N VAL A 106 -22.99 4.31 5.12
CA VAL A 106 -22.07 5.44 5.34
C VAL A 106 -20.67 5.08 4.88
N TYR A 107 -20.20 5.78 3.85
CA TYR A 107 -18.84 5.71 3.33
C TYR A 107 -18.09 7.01 3.58
N MET A 108 -16.78 6.91 3.78
CA MET A 108 -15.94 8.04 4.19
C MET A 108 -14.70 8.16 3.33
N ASN A 109 -14.43 9.38 2.89
CA ASN A 109 -13.15 9.75 2.32
C ASN A 109 -12.22 10.20 3.45
N TYR A 110 -11.06 9.55 3.55
CA TYR A 110 -10.00 9.95 4.48
C TYR A 110 -8.88 10.62 3.68
N PRO A 111 -8.77 11.97 3.67
CA PRO A 111 -7.79 12.66 2.83
C PRO A 111 -6.33 12.27 3.12
N SER A 112 -6.05 11.80 4.34
CA SER A 112 -4.72 11.38 4.76
C SER A 112 -4.33 9.98 4.27
N TYR A 113 -5.30 9.11 3.95
CA TYR A 113 -5.03 7.72 3.58
C TYR A 113 -4.13 7.55 2.35
N PRO A 114 -4.38 8.25 1.22
CA PRO A 114 -3.52 8.12 0.04
C PRO A 114 -2.09 8.58 0.30
N TYR A 115 -1.79 9.29 1.40
CA TYR A 115 -0.43 9.65 1.77
C TYR A 115 0.15 8.69 2.81
N ALA A 116 -0.55 8.51 3.92
CA ALA A 116 -0.05 7.76 5.06
C ALA A 116 0.19 6.29 4.72
N PHE A 117 -0.75 5.62 4.05
CA PHE A 117 -0.61 4.20 3.77
C PHE A 117 0.48 3.89 2.75
N PRO A 118 0.58 4.57 1.59
CA PRO A 118 1.69 4.37 0.67
C PRO A 118 3.06 4.61 1.31
N LEU A 119 3.20 5.67 2.13
CA LEU A 119 4.45 5.92 2.86
C LEU A 119 4.81 4.78 3.80
N ILE A 120 3.87 4.32 4.64
CA ILE A 120 4.08 3.20 5.56
C ILE A 120 4.44 1.91 4.79
N ALA A 121 3.72 1.62 3.70
CA ALA A 121 3.91 0.42 2.90
C ALA A 121 5.27 0.41 2.21
N LEU A 122 5.62 1.51 1.53
CA LEU A 122 6.90 1.67 0.84
C LEU A 122 8.08 1.68 1.81
N ALA A 123 7.98 2.34 2.97
CA ALA A 123 9.04 2.35 3.97
C ALA A 123 9.30 0.95 4.56
N ARG A 124 8.24 0.15 4.77
CA ARG A 124 8.40 -1.26 5.19
C ARG A 124 8.99 -2.13 4.09
N TYR A 125 8.56 -1.91 2.84
CA TYR A 125 9.06 -2.63 1.70
C TYR A 125 10.54 -2.31 1.43
N ALA A 126 10.94 -1.04 1.49
CA ALA A 126 12.31 -0.58 1.34
C ALA A 126 13.24 -1.23 2.38
N ARG A 127 12.85 -1.25 3.66
CA ARG A 127 13.60 -1.95 4.71
C ARG A 127 13.76 -3.45 4.43
N ARG A 128 12.74 -4.10 3.89
CA ARG A 128 12.84 -5.51 3.48
C ARG A 128 13.79 -5.75 2.32
N LEU A 129 14.01 -4.74 1.47
CA LEU A 129 15.00 -4.79 0.40
C LEU A 129 16.43 -4.46 0.90
N GLY A 130 16.60 -4.15 2.18
CA GLY A 130 17.89 -3.70 2.72
C GLY A 130 18.25 -2.27 2.31
N LEU A 131 17.26 -1.46 1.92
CA LEU A 131 17.50 -0.04 1.67
C LEU A 131 17.56 0.68 3.02
N GLU A 132 18.73 1.22 3.32
CA GLU A 132 18.93 2.02 4.52
C GLU A 132 18.13 3.33 4.44
N PRO A 133 17.63 3.85 5.57
CA PRO A 133 17.11 5.20 5.62
C PRO A 133 18.19 6.15 5.11
N MET A 134 17.83 7.08 4.24
CA MET A 134 18.72 8.20 3.94
C MET A 134 19.14 8.82 5.28
N PRO A 135 20.45 9.03 5.53
CA PRO A 135 20.88 9.73 6.73
C PRO A 135 20.11 11.04 6.79
N ALA A 136 19.61 11.39 7.98
CA ALA A 136 18.88 12.62 8.16
C ALA A 136 19.71 13.76 7.56
N VAL A 137 19.23 14.36 6.46
CA VAL A 137 19.84 15.57 5.95
C VAL A 137 19.67 16.57 7.09
N SER A 138 20.78 17.00 7.68
CA SER A 138 20.77 18.06 8.68
C SER A 138 20.17 19.29 8.00
N LEU A 139 18.87 19.54 8.24
CA LEU A 139 18.18 20.75 7.82
C LEU A 139 18.75 22.00 8.52
N LEU A 140 19.70 21.82 9.45
CA LEU A 140 20.39 22.88 10.19
C LEU A 140 21.68 23.37 9.50
N GLY A 141 22.02 22.88 8.31
CA GLY A 141 23.31 23.16 7.66
C GLY A 141 23.37 24.27 6.61
N ARG A 142 22.27 24.95 6.27
CA ARG A 142 22.30 26.09 5.32
C ARG A 142 21.66 27.33 5.94
N GLY A 143 22.41 28.00 6.81
CA GLY A 143 22.20 29.43 7.01
C GLY A 143 22.49 30.18 5.70
N PRO A 144 21.86 31.34 5.46
CA PRO A 144 22.16 32.14 4.28
C PRO A 144 23.65 32.50 4.28
N ALA A 145 24.32 32.29 3.15
CA ALA A 145 25.69 32.78 2.97
C ALA A 145 25.64 34.30 3.12
N THR A 146 26.29 34.83 4.15
CA THR A 146 26.56 36.26 4.27
C THR A 146 27.40 36.68 3.07
N PRO A 147 27.00 37.70 2.29
CA PRO A 147 27.85 38.25 1.26
C PRO A 147 29.11 38.82 1.92
N THR A 148 30.28 38.39 1.48
CA THR A 148 31.54 39.05 1.82
C THR A 148 31.67 40.30 0.93
N ASP A 149 31.90 41.44 1.57
CA ASP A 149 32.30 42.71 0.94
C ASP A 149 33.63 42.59 0.16
#